data_AF-A0A1X7SPE6-F1
#
_entry.id   AF-A0A1X7SPE6-F1
#
_cell.length_a   1.000
_cell.length_b   1.000
_cell.length_c   1.000
_cell.angle_alpha   90.00
_cell.angle_beta   90.00
_cell.angle_gamma   90.00
#
_symmetry.space_group_name_H-M   'P 1'
#
loop_
_entity.id
_entity.type
_entity.pdbx_description
1 polymer ?
#
loop_
_entity_poly.entity_id
_entity_poly.type
_entity_poly.pdbx_seq_one_letter_code
_entity_poly.pdbx_strand_id
1 'polypeptide(L)'
;LLSTFVEKPLHSKLDLMDELLITLAKLRRGYENQDLAYRVGIDVKYISTIFHRWLDLLYRKFKQLIMWPNRIALKHNLPKCFRGKYVNAVCIIDCFEVFMQTPSLLAAQTATY
;
A
#
# COMPACT_ATOMS: atom_id res chain seq x y z
N LEU A 1 10.51 18.79 9.57
CA LEU A 1 10.55 17.38 10.00
C LEU A 1 10.43 16.41 8.82
N LEU A 2 9.46 16.55 7.91
CA LEU A 2 9.41 15.68 6.71
C LEU A 2 10.44 16.08 5.65
N SER A 3 10.77 17.37 5.56
CA SER A 3 11.79 17.91 4.66
C SER A 3 13.20 17.33 4.88
N THR A 4 13.49 16.75 6.05
CA THR A 4 14.78 16.08 6.32
C THR A 4 14.85 14.67 5.74
N PHE A 5 13.73 14.15 5.23
CA PHE A 5 13.64 12.78 4.73
C PHE A 5 13.21 12.68 3.26
N VAL A 6 12.65 13.76 2.70
CA VAL A 6 12.15 13.79 1.33
C VAL A 6 12.90 14.84 0.53
N GLU A 7 13.70 14.41 -0.44
CA GLU A 7 14.19 15.30 -1.49
C GLU A 7 13.04 15.57 -2.47
N LYS A 8 12.56 16.82 -2.45
CA LYS A 8 11.47 17.29 -3.29
C LYS A 8 12.04 17.98 -4.53
N PRO A 9 11.54 17.68 -5.75
CA PRO A 9 11.95 18.41 -6.93
C PRO A 9 11.52 19.87 -6.78
N LEU A 10 12.36 20.79 -7.24
CA LEU A 10 12.22 22.24 -7.13
C LEU A 10 10.84 22.77 -7.60
N HIS A 11 10.16 22.04 -8.48
CA HIS A 11 8.87 22.42 -9.06
C HIS A 11 7.67 21.57 -8.61
N SER A 12 7.74 20.83 -7.49
CA SER A 12 6.56 20.10 -7.02
C SER A 12 5.50 21.06 -6.45
N LYS A 13 4.31 21.00 -7.06
CA LYS A 13 3.13 21.81 -6.74
C LYS A 13 2.46 21.44 -5.40
N LEU A 14 2.70 20.23 -4.90
CA LEU A 14 1.97 19.66 -3.76
C LEU A 14 2.86 19.66 -2.52
N ASP A 15 2.35 20.04 -1.34
CA ASP A 15 3.16 20.00 -0.12
C ASP A 15 3.46 18.56 0.34
N LEU A 16 4.52 18.37 1.14
CA LEU A 16 4.94 17.06 1.63
C LEU A 16 3.84 16.34 2.42
N MET A 17 3.04 17.07 3.20
CA MET A 17 1.94 16.49 3.97
C MET A 17 0.85 15.93 3.06
N ASP A 18 0.51 16.66 2.00
CA ASP A 18 -0.48 16.24 1.01
C ASP A 18 0.01 15.05 0.20
N GLU A 19 1.29 15.05 -0.20
CA GLU A 19 1.90 13.92 -0.90
C GLU A 19 1.91 12.64 -0.04
N LEU A 20 2.16 12.77 1.28
CA LEU A 20 2.05 11.66 2.22
C LEU A 20 0.59 11.20 2.34
N LEU A 21 -0.35 12.12 2.48
CA LEU A 21 -1.77 11.83 2.62
C LEU A 21 -2.32 11.04 1.43
N ILE A 22 -2.00 11.46 0.18
CA ILE A 22 -2.44 10.71 -1.00
C ILE A 22 -1.80 9.33 -1.09
N THR A 23 -0.54 9.19 -0.64
CA THR A 23 0.13 7.89 -0.61
C THR A 23 -0.56 6.95 0.36
N LEU A 24 -0.87 7.43 1.57
CA LEU A 24 -1.59 6.66 2.58
C LEU A 24 -3.03 6.35 2.15
N ALA A 25 -3.72 7.29 1.51
CA ALA A 25 -5.05 7.07 0.96
C ALA A 25 -5.03 5.97 -0.12
N LYS A 26 -4.04 6.00 -1.01
CA LYS A 26 -3.85 4.97 -2.04
C LYS A 26 -3.52 3.60 -1.44
N LEU A 27 -2.64 3.53 -0.44
CA LEU A 27 -2.31 2.28 0.25
C LEU A 27 -3.51 1.69 1.00
N ARG A 28 -4.34 2.53 1.62
CA ARG A 28 -5.49 2.09 2.43
C ARG A 28 -6.69 1.66 1.58
N ARG A 29 -6.95 2.35 0.47
CA ARG A 29 -8.19 2.20 -0.31
C ARG A 29 -7.99 1.80 -1.77
N GLY A 30 -6.75 1.81 -2.27
CA GLY A 30 -6.48 1.46 -3.66
C GLY A 30 -6.96 2.48 -4.69
N TYR A 31 -7.18 3.75 -4.30
CA TYR A 31 -7.68 4.78 -5.22
C TYR A 31 -6.89 4.86 -6.53
N GLU A 32 -7.60 5.08 -7.63
CA GLU A 32 -6.99 5.28 -8.94
C GLU A 32 -6.18 6.56 -9.00
N ASN A 33 -5.16 6.59 -9.87
CA ASN A 33 -4.33 7.78 -10.02
C ASN A 33 -5.13 8.99 -10.53
N GLN A 34 -6.16 8.75 -11.36
CA GLN A 34 -7.02 9.81 -11.87
C GLN A 34 -7.83 10.49 -10.76
N ASP A 35 -8.44 9.70 -9.87
CA ASP A 35 -9.20 10.22 -8.72
C ASP A 35 -8.29 11.02 -7.78
N LEU A 36 -7.11 10.47 -7.44
CA LEU A 36 -6.16 11.18 -6.58
C LEU A 36 -5.68 12.50 -7.20
N ALA A 37 -5.38 12.50 -8.50
CA ALA A 37 -4.99 13.70 -9.24
C ALA A 37 -6.07 14.78 -9.23
N TYR A 38 -7.32 14.37 -9.46
CA TYR A 38 -8.49 15.25 -9.39
C TYR A 38 -8.63 15.88 -7.99
N ARG A 39 -8.54 15.07 -6.93
CA ARG A 39 -8.70 15.53 -5.54
C ARG A 39 -7.65 16.55 -5.10
N VAL A 40 -6.40 16.42 -5.57
CA VAL A 40 -5.30 17.31 -5.19
C VAL A 40 -4.94 18.36 -6.26
N GLY A 41 -5.66 18.40 -7.38
CA GLY A 41 -5.50 19.42 -8.41
C GLY A 41 -4.16 19.38 -9.15
N ILE A 42 -3.59 18.20 -9.37
CA ILE A 42 -2.35 18.01 -10.15
C ILE A 42 -2.57 17.10 -11.35
N ASP A 43 -1.64 17.11 -12.30
CA ASP A 43 -1.67 16.20 -13.45
C ASP A 43 -1.40 14.75 -12.99
N VAL A 44 -2.20 13.81 -13.52
CA VAL A 44 -2.16 12.37 -13.24
C VAL A 44 -0.74 11.81 -13.37
N LYS A 45 0.07 12.33 -14.30
CA LYS A 45 1.44 11.88 -14.53
C LYS A 45 2.33 11.99 -13.28
N TYR A 46 2.05 12.93 -12.37
CA TYR A 46 2.83 13.13 -11.15
C TYR A 46 2.47 12.16 -10.03
N ILE A 47 1.24 11.63 -10.01
CA ILE A 47 0.76 10.78 -8.90
C ILE A 47 1.60 9.53 -8.75
N SER A 48 1.94 8.86 -9.87
CA SER A 48 2.77 7.66 -9.84
C SER A 48 4.15 7.96 -9.25
N THR A 49 4.80 9.03 -9.68
CA THR A 49 6.12 9.42 -9.19
C THR A 49 6.09 9.75 -7.69
N ILE A 50 5.08 10.52 -7.25
CA ILE A 50 4.91 10.86 -5.83
C ILE A 50 4.70 9.57 -5.02
N PHE A 51 3.80 8.70 -5.46
CA PHE A 51 3.48 7.46 -4.78
C PHE A 51 4.72 6.56 -4.59
N HIS A 52 5.50 6.32 -5.64
CA HIS A 52 6.68 5.45 -5.55
C HIS A 52 7.78 6.04 -4.66
N ARG A 53 7.99 7.37 -4.71
CA ARG A 53 8.95 8.02 -3.82
C ARG A 53 8.57 7.85 -2.36
N TRP A 54 7.30 8.10 -2.02
CA TRP A 54 6.83 7.92 -0.65
C TRP A 54 6.82 6.45 -0.24
N LEU A 55 6.50 5.52 -1.15
CA LEU A 55 6.54 4.09 -0.89
C LEU A 55 7.95 3.62 -0.50
N ASP A 56 8.98 4.05 -1.24
CA ASP A 56 10.38 3.73 -0.90
C ASP A 56 10.80 4.34 0.43
N LEU A 57 10.41 5.59 0.71
CA LEU A 57 10.68 6.23 2.00
C LEU A 57 10.02 5.48 3.16
N LEU A 58 8.73 5.19 3.05
CA LEU A 58 7.97 4.46 4.05
C LEU A 58 8.58 3.07 4.27
N TYR A 59 8.96 2.37 3.20
CA TYR A 59 9.67 1.10 3.30
C TYR A 59 10.98 1.24 4.10
N ARG A 60 11.83 2.21 3.78
CA ARG A 60 13.11 2.42 4.50
C ARG A 60 12.90 2.73 5.98
N LYS A 61 11.83 3.45 6.33
CA LYS A 61 11.50 3.81 7.72
C LYS A 61 10.84 2.66 8.49
N PHE A 62 10.00 1.87 7.84
CA PHE A 62 9.21 0.84 8.51
C PHE A 62 9.75 -0.58 8.35
N LYS A 63 10.77 -0.82 7.51
CA LYS A 63 11.37 -2.16 7.35
C LYS A 63 11.81 -2.78 8.68
N GLN A 64 12.24 -1.96 9.63
CA GLN A 64 12.69 -2.40 10.95
C GLN A 64 11.55 -2.89 11.85
N LEU A 65 10.29 -2.53 11.56
CA LEU A 65 9.12 -2.99 12.31
C LEU A 65 8.72 -4.42 11.94
N ILE A 66 9.21 -4.94 10.81
CA ILE A 66 8.90 -6.29 10.33
C ILE A 66 10.18 -7.11 10.34
N MET A 67 10.31 -7.99 11.34
CA MET A 67 11.43 -8.93 11.39
C MET A 67 11.16 -10.11 10.47
N TRP A 68 11.84 -10.13 9.33
CA TRP A 68 11.79 -11.26 8.40
C TRP A 68 12.75 -12.37 8.86
N PRO A 69 12.26 -13.56 9.23
CA PRO A 69 13.12 -14.68 9.58
C PRO A 69 13.91 -15.16 8.36
N ASN A 70 15.08 -15.76 8.60
CA ASN A 70 15.87 -16.32 7.51
C ASN A 70 15.14 -17.52 6.86
N ARG A 71 15.49 -17.81 5.60
CA ARG A 71 14.86 -18.89 4.82
C ARG A 71 15.06 -20.30 5.42
N ILE A 72 16.18 -20.55 6.07
CA ILE A 72 16.48 -21.83 6.73
C ILE A 72 15.55 -22.02 7.93
N ALA A 73 15.43 -21.00 8.79
CA ALA A 73 14.55 -20.99 9.95
C ALA A 73 13.08 -21.15 9.53
N LEU A 74 12.66 -20.49 8.45
CA LEU A 74 11.32 -20.67 7.88
C LEU A 74 11.06 -22.11 7.44
N LYS A 75 11.99 -22.72 6.70
CA LYS A 75 11.84 -24.11 6.23
C LYS A 75 11.82 -25.09 7.39
N HIS A 76 12.69 -24.89 8.39
CA HIS A 76 12.76 -25.75 9.58
C HIS A 76 11.45 -25.71 10.36
N ASN A 77 10.87 -24.51 10.54
CA ASN A 77 9.64 -24.28 11.28
C ASN A 77 8.37 -24.36 10.41
N LEU A 78 8.46 -24.84 9.16
CA LEU A 78 7.31 -24.87 8.26
C LEU A 78 6.23 -25.84 8.80
N PRO A 79 5.00 -25.35 9.07
CA PRO A 79 3.92 -26.20 9.59
C PRO A 79 3.62 -27.36 8.65
N LYS A 80 3.23 -28.51 9.21
CA LYS A 80 2.97 -29.73 8.43
C LYS A 80 1.94 -29.52 7.32
N CYS A 81 0.88 -28.76 7.59
CA CYS A 81 -0.17 -28.43 6.63
C CYS A 81 0.29 -27.57 5.43
N PHE A 82 1.45 -26.90 5.54
CA PHE A 82 2.04 -26.12 4.45
C PHE A 82 3.03 -26.93 3.60
N ARG A 83 3.42 -28.12 4.06
CA ARG A 83 4.36 -28.98 3.34
C ARG A 83 3.71 -29.51 2.05
N GLY A 84 4.51 -29.71 1.01
CA GLY A 84 4.04 -30.15 -0.32
C GLY A 84 3.53 -29.01 -1.19
N LYS A 85 2.49 -28.28 -0.75
CA LYS A 85 1.84 -27.24 -1.57
C LYS A 85 2.42 -25.84 -1.38
N TYR A 86 2.88 -25.49 -0.18
CA TYR A 86 3.31 -24.14 0.18
C TYR A 86 4.72 -24.11 0.76
N VAL A 87 5.64 -24.86 0.14
CA VAL A 87 7.03 -25.04 0.62
C VAL A 87 7.88 -23.77 0.67
N ASN A 88 7.44 -22.73 -0.03
CA ASN A 88 8.11 -21.43 -0.08
C ASN A 88 7.34 -20.33 0.67
N ALA A 89 6.37 -20.69 1.52
CA ALA A 89 5.66 -19.72 2.36
C ALA A 89 6.63 -19.00 3.32
N VAL A 90 6.53 -17.67 3.38
CA VAL A 90 7.41 -16.80 4.18
C VAL A 90 6.65 -16.07 5.29
N CYS A 91 5.39 -15.70 5.02
CA CYS A 91 4.47 -15.14 6.01
C CYS A 91 3.04 -15.59 5.70
N ILE A 92 2.18 -15.48 6.70
CA ILE A 92 0.74 -15.60 6.57
C ILE A 92 0.21 -14.19 6.80
N ILE A 93 -0.54 -13.68 5.81
CA ILE A 93 -1.24 -12.41 5.94
C ILE A 93 -2.67 -12.78 6.31
N ASP A 94 -3.05 -12.49 7.55
CA ASP A 94 -4.42 -12.72 8.00
C ASP A 94 -5.30 -11.59 7.46
N CYS A 95 -6.07 -11.90 6.42
CA CYS A 95 -7.04 -10.99 5.86
C CYS A 95 -8.37 -11.22 6.56
N PHE A 96 -8.59 -10.54 7.68
CA PHE A 96 -9.91 -10.49 8.28
C PHE A 96 -10.84 -9.68 7.38
N GLU A 97 -11.69 -10.37 6.62
CA GLU A 97 -12.71 -9.75 5.79
C GLU A 97 -13.97 -9.51 6.61
N VAL A 98 -14.38 -8.24 6.71
CA VAL A 98 -15.71 -7.88 7.23
C VAL A 98 -16.65 -7.86 6.05
N PHE A 99 -17.51 -8.87 5.96
CA PHE A 99 -18.57 -8.89 4.95
C PHE A 99 -19.52 -7.72 5.19
N MET A 100 -19.61 -6.82 4.21
CA MET A 100 -20.66 -5.81 4.17
C MET A 100 -21.87 -6.36 3.41
N GLN A 101 -23.06 -5.85 3.72
CA GLN A 101 -24.28 -6.25 3.04
C GLN A 101 -24.15 -5.96 1.54
N THR A 102 -24.08 -7.01 0.73
CA THR A 102 -24.02 -6.89 -0.73
C THR A 102 -25.45 -6.82 -1.27
N PRO A 103 -25.87 -5.71 -1.90
CA PRO A 103 -27.18 -5.64 -2.53
C PRO A 103 -27.31 -6.75 -3.59
N SER A 104 -28.45 -7.42 -3.68
CA SER A 104 -28.69 -8.43 -4.71
C SER A 104 -28.75 -7.82 -6.12
N LEU A 105 -29.09 -6.54 -6.21
CA LEU A 105 -29.17 -5.81 -7.47
C LEU A 105 -27.79 -5.31 -7.89
N LEU A 106 -27.34 -5.70 -9.09
CA LEU A 106 -26.06 -5.28 -9.66
C LEU A 106 -25.89 -3.76 -9.68
N ALA A 107 -26.93 -3.01 -10.06
CA ALA A 107 -26.90 -1.54 -10.08
C ALA A 107 -26.61 -0.92 -8.70
N ALA A 108 -27.13 -1.54 -7.63
CA ALA A 108 -26.87 -1.09 -6.26
C ALA A 108 -25.47 -1.47 -5.79
N GLN A 109 -24.90 -2.58 -6.28
CA GLN A 109 -23.50 -2.93 -6.03
C GLN A 109 -22.56 -1.91 -6.69
N THR A 110 -22.82 -1.54 -7.95
CA THR A 110 -21.98 -0.57 -8.68
C THR A 110 -22.04 0.82 -8.04
N ALA A 111 -23.16 1.20 -7.41
CA ALA A 111 -23.27 2.49 -6.73
C ALA A 111 -22.46 2.60 -5.42
N THR A 112 -22.02 1.47 -4.85
CA THR A 112 -21.30 1.42 -3.57
C THR A 112 -19.77 1.37 -3.69
N TYR A 113 -19.23 1.23 -4.91
CA TYR A 113 -17.79 1.11 -5.18
C TYR A 113 -17.30 2.12 -6.20
#